data_AF-A0A6V8Q7P4-F1
#
_entry.id   AF-A0A6V8Q7P4-F1
#
_cell.length_a   1.000
_cell.length_b   1.000
_cell.length_c   1.000
_cell.angle_alpha   90.00
_cell.angle_beta   90.00
_cell.angle_gamma   90.00
#
_symmetry.space_group_name_H-M   'P 1'
#
loop_
_entity.id
_entity.type
_entity.pdbx_description
1 polymer ?
#
loop_
_entity_poly.entity_id
_entity_poly.type
_entity_poly.pdbx_seq_one_letter_code
_entity_poly.pdbx_strand_id
1 'polypeptide(L)'
;EVLEKDLEAVLERRIHQYINYIEGVFHMAQRYDIWIRIHKNAFKKGLNSLEEVGRILIDLFTAELPVIEKMSVEFVTDPVKVQELLTEALKVYKERDAKVKGLREEDVAEFYGCVLCQSFAPTHVCIITPERISLCGAINWFDGRAATKIDPEGAQFAVPKGNLIDEKGISYDNVNKVVAERSLGETTRFSLHSALSYPHTSCGCFEAIVFYIPEVDGFGIVSRDFVGATVIGNPFSTLAGMS
;
A
#
# COMPACT_ATOMS: atom_id res chain seq x y z
N GLU A 1 -5.74 21.05 17.90
CA GLU A 1 -4.51 20.34 18.38
C GLU A 1 -3.48 20.26 17.25
N VAL A 2 -2.22 19.90 17.52
CA VAL A 2 -1.21 19.73 16.46
C VAL A 2 -1.38 18.34 15.86
N LEU A 3 -1.67 18.26 14.56
CA LEU A 3 -1.70 17.01 13.81
C LEU A 3 -0.36 16.26 13.99
N GLU A 4 -0.40 15.02 14.49
CA GLU A 4 0.81 14.22 14.73
C GLU A 4 1.55 13.94 13.40
N LYS A 5 2.88 14.16 13.35
CA LYS A 5 3.69 13.90 12.14
C LYS A 5 3.67 12.44 11.69
N ASP A 6 3.42 11.51 12.62
CA ASP A 6 3.33 10.08 12.32
C ASP A 6 2.08 9.75 11.46
N LEU A 7 1.15 10.69 11.31
CA LEU A 7 -0.03 10.53 10.47
C LEU A 7 0.23 10.86 9.00
N GLU A 8 1.34 11.52 8.67
CA GLU A 8 1.58 11.99 7.31
C GLU A 8 1.54 10.85 6.27
N ALA A 9 2.12 9.69 6.58
CA ALA A 9 2.10 8.53 5.68
C ALA A 9 0.69 7.91 5.55
N VAL A 10 -0.08 7.92 6.64
CA VAL A 10 -1.48 7.47 6.66
C VAL A 10 -2.32 8.34 5.72
N LEU A 11 -2.16 9.66 5.82
CA LEU A 11 -2.83 10.62 4.95
C LEU A 11 -2.36 10.49 3.49
N GLU A 12 -1.06 10.42 3.27
CA GLU A 12 -0.46 10.28 1.94
C GLU A 12 -0.98 9.05 1.20
N ARG A 13 -1.18 7.92 1.90
CA ARG A 13 -1.72 6.72 1.25
C ARG A 13 -3.17 6.89 0.79
N ARG A 14 -4.00 7.69 1.49
CA ARG A 14 -5.39 7.93 1.09
C ARG A 14 -5.51 8.70 -0.22
N ILE A 15 -4.47 9.45 -0.63
CA ILE A 15 -4.41 10.10 -1.95
C ILE A 15 -4.63 9.07 -3.07
N HIS A 16 -4.02 7.89 -2.95
CA HIS A 16 -4.21 6.81 -3.91
C HIS A 16 -5.68 6.37 -4.01
N GLN A 17 -6.36 6.21 -2.88
CA GLN A 17 -7.76 5.79 -2.84
C GLN A 17 -8.68 6.87 -3.44
N TYR A 18 -8.56 8.10 -2.94
CA TYR A 18 -9.46 9.20 -3.29
C TYR A 18 -9.31 9.64 -4.74
N ILE A 19 -8.10 9.66 -5.30
CA ILE A 19 -7.94 9.98 -6.73
C ILE A 19 -8.59 8.91 -7.61
N ASN A 20 -8.53 7.62 -7.21
CA ASN A 20 -9.18 6.55 -7.97
C ASN A 20 -10.72 6.51 -7.81
N TYR A 21 -11.32 7.31 -6.93
CA TYR A 21 -12.78 7.49 -6.90
C TYR A 21 -13.30 8.39 -8.03
N ILE A 22 -12.42 9.19 -8.65
CA ILE A 22 -12.79 10.12 -9.70
C ILE A 22 -12.89 9.35 -11.03
N GLU A 23 -14.09 9.30 -11.62
CA GLU A 23 -14.33 8.59 -12.88
C GLU A 23 -13.35 9.06 -13.97
N GLY A 24 -12.56 8.12 -14.50
CA GLY A 24 -11.60 8.39 -15.57
C GLY A 24 -10.28 9.01 -15.11
N VAL A 25 -10.02 9.09 -13.80
CA VAL A 25 -8.68 9.33 -13.26
C VAL A 25 -8.15 8.03 -12.69
N PHE A 26 -6.86 7.80 -12.89
CA PHE A 26 -6.13 6.65 -12.39
C PHE A 26 -4.91 7.14 -11.62
N HIS A 27 -4.69 6.59 -10.44
CA HIS A 27 -3.50 6.83 -9.63
C HIS A 27 -2.89 5.50 -9.18
N MET A 28 -1.57 5.35 -9.26
CA MET A 28 -0.85 4.16 -8.82
C MET A 28 0.46 4.51 -8.12
N ALA A 29 1.04 3.51 -7.43
CA ALA A 29 2.26 3.62 -6.63
C ALA A 29 2.13 4.59 -5.44
N GLN A 30 3.25 5.13 -4.97
CA GLN A 30 3.38 5.90 -3.73
C GLN A 30 4.60 6.85 -3.79
N ARG A 31 4.64 7.84 -2.89
CA ARG A 31 5.73 8.82 -2.76
C ARG A 31 6.11 9.49 -4.09
N TYR A 32 7.37 9.37 -4.51
CA TYR A 32 7.90 9.97 -5.73
C TYR A 32 7.73 9.10 -6.98
N ASP A 33 7.31 7.83 -6.81
CA ASP A 33 7.10 6.88 -7.90
C ASP A 33 5.65 6.87 -8.39
N ILE A 34 4.82 7.82 -7.94
CA ILE A 34 3.41 7.90 -8.30
C ILE A 34 3.20 8.02 -9.81
N TRP A 35 2.14 7.36 -10.28
CA TRP A 35 1.73 7.43 -11.68
C TRP A 35 0.27 7.78 -11.82
N ILE A 36 0.00 8.93 -12.46
CA ILE A 36 -1.35 9.44 -12.67
C ILE A 36 -1.68 9.46 -14.16
N ARG A 37 -2.89 9.01 -14.53
CA ARG A 37 -3.44 9.12 -15.88
C ARG A 37 -4.85 9.70 -15.82
N ILE A 38 -5.16 10.61 -16.74
CA ILE A 38 -6.50 11.18 -16.91
C ILE A 38 -7.03 10.77 -18.28
N HIS A 39 -8.17 10.11 -18.32
CA HIS A 39 -8.79 9.63 -19.54
C HIS A 39 -9.37 10.79 -20.36
N LYS A 40 -9.24 10.73 -21.69
CA LYS A 40 -9.75 11.78 -22.59
C LYS A 40 -11.25 12.05 -22.43
N ASN A 41 -12.03 11.04 -22.04
CA ASN A 41 -13.46 11.22 -21.78
C ASN A 41 -13.74 12.01 -20.50
N ALA A 42 -12.91 11.90 -19.45
CA ALA A 42 -13.06 12.71 -18.25
C ALA A 42 -12.86 14.20 -18.59
N PHE A 43 -11.84 14.50 -19.40
CA PHE A 43 -11.62 15.85 -19.93
C PHE A 43 -12.84 16.36 -20.73
N LYS A 44 -13.37 15.55 -21.65
CA LYS A 44 -14.57 15.90 -22.44
C LYS A 44 -15.82 16.12 -21.58
N LYS A 45 -15.94 15.43 -20.44
CA LYS A 45 -17.05 15.57 -19.49
C LYS A 45 -16.88 16.77 -18.54
N GLY A 46 -15.76 17.48 -18.58
CA GLY A 46 -15.54 18.71 -17.81
C GLY A 46 -14.38 18.68 -16.83
N LEU A 47 -13.66 17.55 -16.67
CA LEU A 47 -12.43 17.49 -15.85
C LEU A 47 -11.24 18.09 -16.62
N ASN A 48 -11.29 19.40 -16.85
CA ASN A 48 -10.30 20.17 -17.61
C ASN A 48 -9.42 21.06 -16.71
N SER A 49 -9.59 20.97 -15.39
CA SER A 49 -8.77 21.64 -14.37
C SER A 49 -8.40 20.67 -13.24
N LEU A 50 -7.19 20.80 -12.69
CA LEU A 50 -6.76 20.06 -11.50
C LEU A 50 -7.38 20.63 -10.21
N GLU A 51 -7.93 21.85 -10.24
CA GLU A 51 -8.62 22.45 -9.10
C GLU A 51 -9.80 21.58 -8.63
N GLU A 52 -10.51 20.98 -9.59
CA GLU A 52 -11.61 20.05 -9.32
C GLU A 52 -11.12 18.80 -8.57
N VAL A 53 -9.96 18.27 -8.95
CA VAL A 53 -9.32 17.14 -8.26
C VAL A 53 -8.91 17.55 -6.84
N GLY A 54 -8.33 18.74 -6.68
CA GLY A 54 -7.94 19.29 -5.39
C GLY A 54 -9.12 19.50 -4.44
N ARG A 55 -10.25 19.99 -4.97
CA ARG A 55 -11.48 20.16 -4.18
C ARG A 55 -12.03 18.81 -3.72
N ILE A 56 -12.10 17.82 -4.62
CA ILE A 56 -12.55 16.47 -4.27
C ILE A 56 -11.65 15.87 -3.17
N LEU A 57 -10.33 16.03 -3.28
CA LEU A 57 -9.40 15.59 -2.24
C LEU A 57 -9.72 16.27 -0.90
N ILE A 58 -9.83 17.60 -0.87
CA ILE A 58 -10.15 18.35 0.36
C ILE A 58 -11.47 17.87 0.97
N ASP A 59 -12.52 17.73 0.16
CA ASP A 59 -13.84 17.27 0.62
C ASP A 59 -13.77 15.86 1.22
N LEU A 60 -13.09 14.91 0.56
CA LEU A 60 -12.94 13.54 1.05
C LEU A 60 -12.09 13.46 2.31
N PHE A 61 -10.95 14.15 2.35
CA PHE A 61 -10.07 14.16 3.53
C PHE A 61 -10.77 14.75 4.76
N THR A 62 -11.43 15.89 4.61
CA THR A 62 -12.12 16.55 5.74
C THR A 62 -13.40 15.82 6.16
N ALA A 63 -14.06 15.11 5.26
CA ALA A 63 -15.21 14.27 5.59
C ALA A 63 -14.83 12.96 6.30
N GLU A 64 -13.78 12.27 5.83
CA GLU A 64 -13.41 10.96 6.36
C GLU A 64 -12.51 11.03 7.60
N LEU A 65 -11.74 12.10 7.78
CA LEU A 65 -10.77 12.21 8.87
C LEU A 65 -11.04 13.47 9.72
N PRO A 66 -11.81 13.33 10.82
CA PRO A 66 -12.17 14.44 11.71
C PRO A 66 -10.99 15.20 12.31
N VAL A 67 -9.79 14.59 12.31
CA VAL A 67 -8.54 15.21 12.76
C VAL A 67 -8.06 16.35 11.83
N ILE A 68 -8.58 16.43 10.60
CA ILE A 68 -8.22 17.46 9.62
C ILE A 68 -9.19 18.64 9.74
N GLU A 69 -8.77 19.68 10.46
CA GLU A 69 -9.57 20.91 10.59
C GLU A 69 -9.52 21.80 9.33
N LYS A 70 -8.37 21.86 8.67
CA LYS A 70 -8.12 22.67 7.48
C LYS A 70 -7.15 21.95 6.55
N MET A 71 -7.39 22.05 5.26
CA MET A 71 -6.55 21.45 4.23
C MET A 71 -6.41 22.38 3.03
N SER A 72 -5.23 22.36 2.40
CA SER A 72 -4.97 22.95 1.10
C SER A 72 -4.26 21.92 0.23
N VAL A 73 -4.55 21.95 -1.08
CA VAL A 73 -3.88 21.10 -2.07
C VAL A 73 -3.23 22.01 -3.10
N GLU A 74 -1.95 21.75 -3.40
CA GLU A 74 -1.20 22.43 -4.45
C GLU A 74 -0.74 21.41 -5.49
N PHE A 75 -1.10 21.63 -6.75
CA PHE A 75 -0.58 20.85 -7.88
C PHE A 75 0.53 21.62 -8.56
N VAL A 76 1.73 21.05 -8.59
CA VAL A 76 2.90 21.66 -9.23
C VAL A 76 3.22 20.90 -10.51
N THR A 77 3.13 21.59 -11.65
CA THR A 77 3.41 21.03 -12.98
C THR A 77 4.62 21.67 -13.65
N ASP A 78 5.18 22.74 -13.07
CA ASP A 78 6.43 23.34 -13.51
C ASP A 78 7.60 22.38 -13.23
N PRO A 79 8.37 21.94 -14.24
CA PRO A 79 9.41 20.93 -14.05
C PRO A 79 10.52 21.33 -13.07
N VAL A 80 10.89 22.61 -13.03
CA VAL A 80 11.95 23.10 -12.13
C VAL A 80 11.46 23.05 -10.70
N LYS A 81 10.23 23.52 -10.45
CA LYS A 81 9.63 23.50 -9.12
C LYS A 81 9.36 22.08 -8.62
N VAL A 82 8.95 21.17 -9.49
CA VAL A 82 8.80 19.74 -9.16
C VAL A 82 10.12 19.17 -8.66
N GLN A 83 11.24 19.46 -9.33
CA GLN A 83 12.56 18.93 -8.94
C GLN A 83 13.03 19.47 -7.57
N GLU A 84 12.75 20.74 -7.27
CA GLU A 84 13.00 21.33 -5.95
C GLU A 84 12.20 20.62 -4.86
N LEU A 85 10.89 20.48 -5.06
CA LEU A 85 9.99 19.85 -4.08
C LEU A 85 10.30 18.38 -3.88
N LEU A 86 10.67 17.65 -4.94
CA LEU A 86 11.11 16.27 -4.87
C LEU A 86 12.31 16.12 -3.92
N THR A 87 13.26 17.05 -3.96
CA THR A 87 14.43 17.03 -3.08
C THR A 87 14.03 17.14 -1.61
N GLU A 88 13.04 17.96 -1.28
CA GLU A 88 12.51 18.07 0.08
C GLU A 88 11.68 16.84 0.49
N ALA A 89 10.83 16.33 -0.41
CA ALA A 89 10.04 15.13 -0.17
C ALA A 89 10.93 13.90 0.13
N LEU A 90 12.04 13.74 -0.59
CA LEU A 90 13.01 12.66 -0.35
C LEU A 90 13.62 12.71 1.06
N LYS A 91 13.79 13.89 1.65
CA LYS A 91 14.26 14.00 3.05
C LYS A 91 13.22 13.46 4.02
N VAL A 92 11.96 13.84 3.84
CA VAL A 92 10.84 13.35 4.66
C VAL A 92 10.73 11.82 4.55
N TYR A 93 10.80 11.26 3.35
CA TYR A 93 10.75 9.81 3.14
C TYR A 93 11.91 9.09 3.83
N LYS A 94 13.13 9.63 3.72
CA LYS A 94 14.31 9.06 4.39
C LYS A 94 14.17 9.08 5.91
N GLU A 95 13.59 10.13 6.49
CA GLU A 95 13.31 10.22 7.93
C GLU A 95 12.27 9.17 8.36
N ARG A 96 11.21 8.97 7.57
CA ARG A 96 10.21 7.92 7.83
C ARG A 96 10.81 6.52 7.76
N ASP A 97 11.60 6.24 6.72
CA ASP A 97 12.24 4.93 6.54
C ASP A 97 13.26 4.63 7.65
N ALA A 98 13.93 5.67 8.18
CA ALA A 98 14.87 5.51 9.29
C ALA A 98 14.17 5.07 10.60
N LYS A 99 12.90 5.42 10.82
CA LYS A 99 12.14 5.01 12.01
C LYS A 99 11.87 3.50 12.05
N VAL A 100 11.71 2.87 10.89
CA VAL A 100 11.41 1.43 10.77
C VAL A 100 12.67 0.57 11.01
N LYS A 101 13.86 1.15 10.82
CA LYS A 101 15.10 0.38 10.92
C LYS A 101 15.37 -0.11 12.34
N GLY A 102 15.51 -1.44 12.47
CA GLY A 102 15.99 -2.08 13.69
C GLY A 102 14.90 -2.67 14.58
N LEU A 103 13.63 -2.51 14.23
CA LEU A 103 12.52 -3.22 14.87
C LEU A 103 12.28 -4.55 14.14
N ARG A 104 12.28 -5.66 14.87
CA ARG A 104 12.02 -7.00 14.31
C ARG A 104 10.62 -7.50 14.63
N GLU A 105 10.20 -8.52 13.91
CA GLU A 105 8.95 -9.23 14.17
C GLU A 105 8.89 -9.84 15.58
N GLU A 106 10.03 -10.25 16.14
CA GLU A 106 10.12 -10.77 17.50
C GLU A 106 9.91 -9.69 18.57
N ASP A 107 10.26 -8.43 18.28
CA ASP A 107 10.25 -7.32 19.23
C ASP A 107 8.84 -6.75 19.48
N VAL A 108 7.87 -7.11 18.65
CA VAL A 108 6.50 -6.58 18.70
C VAL A 108 5.50 -7.66 19.13
N ALA A 109 4.44 -7.29 19.85
CA ALA A 109 3.38 -8.22 20.24
C ALA A 109 2.27 -8.36 19.17
N GLU A 110 2.20 -7.41 18.26
CA GLU A 110 1.16 -7.29 17.24
C GLU A 110 1.72 -6.83 15.90
N PHE A 111 1.03 -7.25 14.85
CA PHE A 111 1.17 -6.78 13.48
C PHE A 111 -0.02 -5.89 13.12
N TYR A 112 -0.03 -5.39 11.90
CA TYR A 112 -1.18 -4.64 11.38
C TYR A 112 -1.70 -5.26 10.09
N GLY A 113 -3.02 -5.38 10.00
CA GLY A 113 -3.71 -5.81 8.80
C GLY A 113 -4.18 -4.62 7.98
N CYS A 114 -4.36 -4.81 6.68
CA CYS A 114 -4.96 -3.81 5.81
C CYS A 114 -5.90 -4.46 4.77
N VAL A 115 -7.13 -3.95 4.68
CA VAL A 115 -8.16 -4.36 3.71
C VAL A 115 -8.57 -3.23 2.76
N LEU A 116 -7.77 -2.16 2.68
CA LEU A 116 -8.08 -0.97 1.86
C LEU A 116 -8.27 -1.31 0.37
N CYS A 117 -7.61 -2.36 -0.12
CA CYS A 117 -7.69 -2.78 -1.52
C CYS A 117 -8.85 -3.77 -1.80
N GLN A 118 -9.71 -4.08 -0.83
CA GLN A 118 -10.86 -4.98 -1.03
C GLN A 118 -11.93 -4.40 -1.96
N SER A 119 -11.89 -3.09 -2.23
CA SER A 119 -12.71 -2.48 -3.28
C SER A 119 -12.42 -3.04 -4.69
N PHE A 120 -11.23 -3.61 -4.90
CA PHE A 120 -10.83 -4.21 -6.19
C PHE A 120 -10.46 -5.71 -6.07
N ALA A 121 -10.05 -6.17 -4.89
CA ALA A 121 -9.72 -7.57 -4.61
C ALA A 121 -10.42 -8.03 -3.31
N PRO A 122 -11.70 -8.45 -3.36
CA PRO A 122 -12.57 -8.57 -2.19
C PRO A 122 -12.08 -9.49 -1.06
N THR A 123 -11.30 -10.51 -1.39
CA THR A 123 -10.77 -11.49 -0.42
C THR A 123 -9.32 -11.20 -0.02
N HIS A 124 -8.69 -10.16 -0.56
CA HIS A 124 -7.31 -9.83 -0.26
C HIS A 124 -7.16 -9.21 1.14
N VAL A 125 -6.11 -9.60 1.85
CA VAL A 125 -5.71 -9.05 3.15
C VAL A 125 -4.19 -8.90 3.18
N CYS A 126 -3.70 -7.69 3.44
CA CYS A 126 -2.29 -7.48 3.77
C CYS A 126 -2.06 -7.73 5.26
N ILE A 127 -0.98 -8.42 5.62
CA ILE A 127 -0.38 -8.38 6.97
C ILE A 127 0.95 -7.63 6.85
N ILE A 128 1.14 -6.66 7.72
CA ILE A 128 2.24 -5.70 7.73
C ILE A 128 3.00 -5.89 9.04
N THR A 129 4.29 -6.16 8.92
CA THR A 129 5.19 -6.39 10.05
C THR A 129 6.34 -5.36 10.02
N PRO A 130 7.13 -5.26 11.09
CA PRO A 130 8.32 -4.40 11.06
C PRO A 130 9.29 -4.73 9.92
N GLU A 131 9.37 -5.99 9.52
CA GLU A 131 10.30 -6.49 8.50
C GLU A 131 9.64 -6.72 7.13
N ARG A 132 8.31 -6.57 7.04
CA ARG A 132 7.55 -6.72 5.81
C ARG A 132 6.54 -5.59 5.63
N ILE A 133 6.91 -4.62 4.81
CA ILE A 133 6.03 -3.52 4.38
C ILE A 133 4.84 -4.07 3.56
N SER A 134 3.74 -3.33 3.54
CA SER A 134 2.61 -3.64 2.65
C SER A 134 3.06 -3.79 1.19
N LEU A 135 2.42 -4.67 0.42
CA LEU A 135 2.80 -4.95 -0.98
C LEU A 135 2.81 -3.72 -1.90
N CYS A 136 2.08 -2.66 -1.54
CA CYS A 136 2.05 -1.40 -2.29
C CYS A 136 3.20 -0.45 -1.97
N GLY A 137 4.11 -0.82 -1.06
CA GLY A 137 5.26 -0.03 -0.64
C GLY A 137 4.95 1.16 0.27
N ALA A 138 3.68 1.40 0.58
CA ALA A 138 3.24 2.69 1.15
C ALA A 138 2.90 2.66 2.64
N ILE A 139 2.73 1.48 3.25
CA ILE A 139 2.31 1.33 4.64
C ILE A 139 3.29 0.40 5.35
N ASN A 140 4.12 0.97 6.22
CA ASN A 140 4.95 0.22 7.16
C ASN A 140 4.21 -0.07 8.48
N TRP A 141 4.87 -0.78 9.40
CA TRP A 141 4.27 -1.15 10.69
C TRP A 141 3.84 0.06 11.54
N PHE A 142 4.63 1.13 11.57
CA PHE A 142 4.28 2.35 12.30
C PHE A 142 3.09 3.08 11.67
N ASP A 143 3.00 3.08 10.34
CA ASP A 143 1.87 3.66 9.62
C ASP A 143 0.58 2.87 9.93
N GLY A 144 0.67 1.53 9.98
CA GLY A 144 -0.43 0.67 10.43
C GLY A 144 -0.89 1.03 11.84
N ARG A 145 0.05 1.16 12.78
CA ARG A 145 -0.24 1.60 14.16
C ARG A 145 -0.91 2.96 14.20
N ALA A 146 -0.36 3.95 13.52
CA ALA A 146 -0.90 5.31 13.47
C ALA A 146 -2.32 5.31 12.89
N ALA A 147 -2.56 4.59 11.79
CA ALA A 147 -3.86 4.47 11.16
C ALA A 147 -4.91 3.89 12.13
N THR A 148 -4.60 2.80 12.82
CA THR A 148 -5.53 2.17 13.79
C THR A 148 -5.89 3.07 14.98
N LYS A 149 -4.99 3.98 15.36
CA LYS A 149 -5.23 4.94 16.46
C LYS A 149 -6.17 6.06 16.02
N ILE A 150 -6.04 6.55 14.78
CA ILE A 150 -6.88 7.63 14.25
C ILE A 150 -8.27 7.12 13.87
N ASP A 151 -8.31 5.97 13.21
CA ASP A 151 -9.51 5.41 12.59
C ASP A 151 -9.63 3.92 12.97
N PRO A 152 -10.08 3.60 14.21
CA PRO A 152 -10.16 2.22 14.72
C PRO A 152 -11.09 1.31 13.91
N GLU A 153 -12.11 1.88 13.26
CA GLU A 153 -13.07 1.18 12.40
C GLU A 153 -12.64 1.22 10.92
N GLY A 154 -11.44 1.74 10.65
CA GLY A 154 -10.89 1.92 9.31
C GLY A 154 -10.43 0.62 8.65
N ALA A 155 -9.81 0.78 7.48
CA ALA A 155 -9.32 -0.35 6.69
C ALA A 155 -8.07 -1.01 7.27
N GLN A 156 -7.38 -0.35 8.20
CA GLN A 156 -6.23 -0.86 8.92
C GLN A 156 -6.66 -1.28 10.33
N PHE A 157 -6.15 -2.41 10.81
CA PHE A 157 -6.53 -2.97 12.12
C PHE A 157 -5.35 -3.67 12.78
N ALA A 158 -5.33 -3.68 14.12
CA ALA A 158 -4.30 -4.40 14.88
C ALA A 158 -4.53 -5.91 14.81
N VAL A 159 -3.43 -6.66 14.72
CA VAL A 159 -3.44 -8.13 14.64
C VAL A 159 -2.48 -8.67 15.70
N PRO A 160 -2.98 -9.02 16.91
CA PRO A 160 -2.16 -9.72 17.90
C PRO A 160 -1.58 -11.00 17.30
N LYS A 161 -0.30 -11.30 17.53
CA LYS A 161 0.36 -12.44 16.87
C LYS A 161 -0.31 -13.78 17.22
N GLY A 162 -0.53 -14.03 18.51
CA GLY A 162 -0.93 -15.36 19.00
C GLY A 162 0.26 -16.29 19.14
N ASN A 163 0.04 -17.60 19.10
CA ASN A 163 1.08 -18.62 19.22
C ASN A 163 1.74 -18.86 17.85
N LEU A 164 3.07 -18.97 17.85
CA LEU A 164 3.81 -19.44 16.67
C LEU A 164 3.50 -20.92 16.45
N ILE A 165 3.02 -21.26 15.25
CA ILE A 165 2.61 -22.63 14.89
C ILE A 165 3.43 -23.22 13.73
N ASP A 166 4.18 -22.39 13.01
CA ASP A 166 5.16 -22.83 12.02
C ASP A 166 6.38 -21.90 12.06
N GLU A 167 7.51 -22.42 12.51
CA GLU A 167 8.79 -21.70 12.58
C GLU A 167 9.44 -21.49 11.20
N LYS A 168 9.12 -22.32 10.20
CA LYS A 168 9.73 -22.19 8.87
C LYS A 168 9.08 -21.10 8.05
N GLY A 169 7.75 -21.09 8.03
CA GLY A 169 6.95 -20.08 7.36
C GLY A 169 6.72 -18.81 8.18
N ILE A 170 7.01 -18.86 9.49
CA ILE A 170 6.61 -17.84 10.47
C ILE A 170 5.10 -17.59 10.37
N SER A 171 4.34 -18.59 10.82
CA SER A 171 2.89 -18.58 10.86
C SER A 171 2.40 -18.58 12.30
N TYR A 172 1.43 -17.72 12.60
CA TYR A 172 0.81 -17.65 13.93
C TYR A 172 -0.67 -17.99 13.86
N ASP A 173 -1.19 -18.63 14.90
CA ASP A 173 -2.59 -19.08 14.95
C ASP A 173 -3.61 -17.93 14.82
N ASN A 174 -3.39 -16.83 15.55
CA ASN A 174 -4.30 -15.69 15.55
C ASN A 174 -4.17 -14.87 14.25
N VAL A 175 -2.97 -14.78 13.67
CA VAL A 175 -2.80 -14.19 12.33
C VAL A 175 -3.61 -14.97 11.30
N ASN A 176 -3.52 -16.31 11.28
CA ASN A 176 -4.33 -17.14 10.38
C ASN A 176 -5.83 -16.95 10.59
N LYS A 177 -6.28 -16.89 11.85
CA LYS A 177 -7.69 -16.64 12.18
C LYS A 177 -8.16 -15.30 11.63
N VAL A 178 -7.41 -14.23 11.87
CA VAL A 178 -7.77 -12.88 11.40
C VAL A 178 -7.75 -12.80 9.87
N VAL A 179 -6.75 -13.41 9.22
CA VAL A 179 -6.70 -13.50 7.75
C VAL A 179 -7.92 -14.27 7.22
N ALA A 180 -8.32 -15.37 7.83
CA ALA A 180 -9.51 -16.12 7.43
C ALA A 180 -10.79 -15.29 7.57
N GLU A 181 -10.96 -14.61 8.70
CA GLU A 181 -12.13 -13.74 8.93
C GLU A 181 -12.19 -12.59 7.92
N ARG A 182 -11.06 -11.90 7.70
CA ARG A 182 -10.98 -10.72 6.83
C ARG A 182 -10.95 -11.06 5.34
N SER A 183 -10.60 -12.29 4.96
CA SER A 183 -10.63 -12.79 3.58
C SER A 183 -11.93 -13.51 3.21
N LEU A 184 -12.98 -13.41 4.05
CA LEU A 184 -14.26 -14.11 3.85
C LEU A 184 -14.11 -15.65 3.80
N GLY A 185 -13.09 -16.18 4.48
CA GLY A 185 -12.77 -17.60 4.54
C GLY A 185 -11.91 -18.13 3.39
N GLU A 186 -11.55 -17.29 2.41
CA GLU A 186 -10.78 -17.72 1.24
C GLU A 186 -9.35 -18.15 1.63
N THR A 187 -8.69 -17.40 2.51
CA THR A 187 -7.33 -17.70 2.97
C THR A 187 -7.35 -18.12 4.43
N THR A 188 -7.14 -19.41 4.70
CA THR A 188 -7.17 -19.97 6.07
C THR A 188 -5.79 -20.28 6.65
N ARG A 189 -4.75 -20.24 5.82
CA ARG A 189 -3.35 -20.43 6.19
C ARG A 189 -2.53 -19.31 5.60
N PHE A 190 -1.57 -18.82 6.37
CA PHE A 190 -0.79 -17.66 6.01
C PHE A 190 0.65 -17.80 6.53
N SER A 191 1.61 -17.56 5.65
CA SER A 191 3.04 -17.67 5.93
C SER A 191 3.72 -16.33 5.66
N LEU A 192 4.35 -15.74 6.67
CA LEU A 192 5.01 -14.44 6.56
C LEU A 192 6.29 -14.53 5.73
N HIS A 193 7.01 -15.65 5.74
CA HIS A 193 8.32 -15.78 5.11
C HIS A 193 8.39 -16.98 4.15
N SER A 194 7.33 -17.19 3.36
CA SER A 194 7.34 -18.15 2.25
C SER A 194 6.73 -17.57 0.98
N ALA A 195 7.39 -17.81 -0.15
CA ALA A 195 6.87 -17.53 -1.48
C ALA A 195 6.16 -18.74 -2.12
N LEU A 196 6.35 -19.95 -1.58
CA LEU A 196 5.85 -21.20 -2.17
C LEU A 196 4.72 -21.83 -1.37
N SER A 197 4.68 -21.63 -0.06
CA SER A 197 3.72 -22.26 0.85
C SER A 197 2.92 -21.20 1.56
N TYR A 198 1.62 -21.13 1.24
CA TYR A 198 0.67 -20.18 1.83
C TYR A 198 1.16 -18.72 1.77
N PRO A 199 1.65 -18.24 0.60
CA PRO A 199 2.14 -16.88 0.47
C PRO A 199 1.02 -15.87 0.70
N HIS A 200 1.39 -14.62 0.92
CA HIS A 200 0.44 -13.51 0.91
C HIS A 200 -0.28 -13.46 -0.45
N THR A 201 -1.59 -13.22 -0.43
CA THR A 201 -2.34 -12.89 -1.65
C THR A 201 -1.97 -11.50 -2.14
N SER A 202 -2.31 -11.20 -3.39
CA SER A 202 -2.11 -9.88 -3.99
C SER A 202 -3.45 -9.21 -4.32
N CYS A 203 -3.46 -7.88 -4.31
CA CYS A 203 -4.54 -7.10 -4.91
C CYS A 203 -4.16 -6.69 -6.34
N GLY A 204 -3.93 -5.40 -6.61
CA GLY A 204 -3.50 -4.92 -7.93
C GLY A 204 -2.42 -3.83 -7.89
N CYS A 205 -2.00 -3.40 -6.71
CA CYS A 205 -1.10 -2.26 -6.54
C CYS A 205 0.34 -2.62 -6.10
N PHE A 206 0.73 -3.89 -6.21
CA PHE A 206 2.10 -4.34 -5.92
C PHE A 206 3.12 -3.68 -6.85
N GLU A 207 4.27 -3.27 -6.31
CA GLU A 207 5.35 -2.62 -7.07
C GLU A 207 6.23 -3.63 -7.82
N ALA A 208 6.31 -4.86 -7.31
CA ALA A 208 7.07 -5.94 -7.92
C ALA A 208 6.38 -7.30 -7.74
N ILE A 209 6.75 -8.26 -8.59
CA ILE A 209 6.31 -9.65 -8.51
C ILE A 209 7.53 -10.54 -8.29
N VAL A 210 7.42 -11.46 -7.34
CA VAL A 210 8.36 -12.56 -7.16
C VAL A 210 7.81 -13.79 -7.90
N PHE A 211 8.62 -14.47 -8.69
CA PHE A 211 8.25 -15.71 -9.38
C PHE A 211 9.35 -16.76 -9.24
N TYR A 212 8.98 -18.03 -9.19
CA TYR A 212 9.92 -19.14 -9.08
C TYR A 212 10.43 -19.59 -10.46
N ILE A 213 11.72 -19.93 -10.56
CA ILE A 213 12.42 -20.36 -11.77
C ILE A 213 12.98 -21.76 -11.51
N PRO A 214 12.28 -22.83 -11.92
CA PRO A 214 12.68 -24.21 -11.65
C PRO A 214 14.06 -24.58 -12.17
N GLU A 215 14.47 -24.05 -13.33
CA GLU A 215 15.72 -24.41 -14.01
C GLU A 215 16.97 -24.04 -13.21
N VAL A 216 16.85 -23.06 -12.31
CA VAL A 216 17.94 -22.60 -11.44
C VAL A 216 17.61 -22.74 -9.96
N ASP A 217 16.49 -23.40 -9.63
CA ASP A 217 15.94 -23.51 -8.27
C ASP A 217 15.99 -22.18 -7.51
N GLY A 218 15.47 -21.13 -8.14
CA GLY A 218 15.63 -19.76 -7.67
C GLY A 218 14.40 -18.90 -7.87
N PHE A 219 14.46 -17.66 -7.36
CA PHE A 219 13.41 -16.66 -7.57
C PHE A 219 13.88 -15.55 -8.49
N GLY A 220 13.02 -15.16 -9.41
CA GLY A 220 13.13 -13.92 -10.16
C GLY A 220 12.24 -12.83 -9.55
N ILE A 221 12.62 -11.58 -9.77
CA ILE A 221 11.83 -10.41 -9.38
C ILE A 221 11.65 -9.53 -10.61
N VAL A 222 10.43 -9.04 -10.84
CA VAL A 222 10.13 -8.06 -11.89
C VAL A 222 9.39 -6.88 -11.31
N SER A 223 9.89 -5.68 -11.59
CA SER A 223 9.24 -4.41 -11.22
C SER A 223 8.11 -4.08 -12.19
N ARG A 224 7.09 -3.38 -11.70
CA ARG A 224 5.96 -2.86 -12.48
C ARG A 224 6.38 -2.01 -13.68
N ASP A 225 7.48 -1.28 -13.54
CA ASP A 225 7.97 -0.36 -14.59
C ASP A 225 8.75 -1.09 -15.69
N PHE A 226 9.02 -2.38 -15.51
CA PHE A 226 9.72 -3.16 -16.52
C PHE A 226 8.78 -3.58 -17.66
N VAL A 227 9.01 -3.01 -18.84
CA VAL A 227 8.18 -3.21 -20.05
C VAL A 227 8.54 -4.50 -20.82
N GLY A 228 9.70 -5.13 -20.50
CA GLY A 228 10.19 -6.31 -21.21
C GLY A 228 9.60 -7.64 -20.72
N ALA A 229 9.96 -8.71 -21.41
CA ALA A 229 9.73 -10.07 -20.94
C ALA A 229 10.74 -10.43 -19.85
N THR A 230 10.28 -11.13 -18.81
CA THR A 230 11.14 -11.74 -17.80
C THR A 230 11.91 -12.94 -18.39
N VAL A 231 12.80 -13.52 -17.61
CA VAL A 231 13.54 -14.74 -17.98
C VAL A 231 12.64 -15.95 -18.26
N ILE A 232 11.38 -15.93 -17.77
CA ILE A 232 10.35 -16.95 -18.07
C ILE A 232 9.44 -16.56 -19.23
N GLY A 233 9.81 -15.53 -20.01
CA GLY A 233 9.11 -15.11 -21.23
C GLY A 233 7.86 -14.25 -21.03
N ASN A 234 7.37 -14.10 -19.79
CA ASN A 234 6.18 -13.30 -19.49
C ASN A 234 6.55 -11.87 -19.05
N PRO A 235 5.87 -10.82 -19.55
CA PRO A 235 6.00 -9.47 -19.03
C PRO A 235 5.29 -9.31 -17.67
N PHE A 236 5.58 -8.23 -16.94
CA PHE A 236 4.93 -7.91 -15.66
C PHE A 236 3.40 -7.97 -15.74
N SER A 237 2.80 -7.40 -16.80
CA SER A 237 1.34 -7.35 -16.97
C SER A 237 0.69 -8.73 -17.05
N THR A 238 1.37 -9.71 -17.66
CA THR A 238 0.86 -11.07 -17.75
C THR A 238 0.94 -11.77 -16.40
N LEU A 239 2.06 -11.61 -15.70
CA LEU A 239 2.24 -12.18 -14.36
C LEU A 239 1.27 -11.58 -13.34
N ALA A 240 1.01 -10.27 -13.43
CA ALA A 240 0.03 -9.58 -12.59
C ALA A 240 -1.42 -10.07 -12.80
N GLY A 241 -1.72 -10.66 -13.96
CA GLY A 241 -3.04 -11.28 -14.21
C GLY A 241 -3.19 -12.69 -13.64
N MET A 242 -2.09 -13.30 -13.18
CA MET A 242 -2.04 -14.64 -12.60
C MET A 242 -1.94 -14.63 -11.07
N SER A 243 -1.66 -13.47 -10.48
CA SER A 243 -1.40 -13.26 -9.04
C SER A 243 -2.64 -13.08 -8.19
#